data_AF-A0A524A2F9-F1
#
_entry.id   AF-A0A524A2F9-F1
#
_cell.length_a   1.000
_cell.length_b   1.000
_cell.length_c   1.000
_cell.angle_alpha   90.00
_cell.angle_beta   90.00
_cell.angle_gamma   90.00
#
_symmetry.space_group_name_H-M   'P 1'
#
loop_
_entity.id
_entity.type
_entity.pdbx_description
1 polymer ?
#
loop_
_entity_poly.entity_id
_entity_poly.type
_entity_poly.pdbx_seq_one_letter_code
_entity_poly.pdbx_strand_id
1 'polypeptide(L)'
;MNNRLLDRISVNPDICHGKPCIQGTRIMVTVILDNLAEGLSPEEIVAEYPPLVIEDVQVAIAYAAVLAREEELIPLGTVPA
;
A
#
# COMPACT_ATOMS: atom_id res chain seq x y z
N MET A 1 6.39 8.93 -13.57
CA MET A 1 5.60 7.94 -12.82
C MET A 1 4.47 7.48 -13.73
N ASN A 2 4.31 6.19 -14.01
CA ASN A 2 3.24 5.72 -14.89
C ASN A 2 1.89 5.81 -14.16
N ASN A 3 1.07 6.79 -14.53
CA ASN A 3 -0.25 7.06 -13.92
C ASN A 3 -1.18 5.84 -13.92
N ARG A 4 -0.99 4.91 -14.87
CA ARG A 4 -1.77 3.67 -15.03
C ARG A 4 -1.59 2.64 -13.92
N LEU A 5 -0.52 2.72 -13.13
CA LEU A 5 -0.31 1.79 -12.01
C LEU A 5 -1.24 2.09 -10.84
N LEU A 6 -1.56 3.37 -10.61
CA LEU A 6 -2.44 3.79 -9.51
C LEU A 6 -3.92 3.50 -9.79
N ASP A 7 -4.29 3.18 -11.04
CA ASP A 7 -5.67 2.82 -11.41
C ASP A 7 -6.19 1.59 -10.64
N ARG A 8 -5.28 0.76 -10.10
CA ARG A 8 -5.61 -0.40 -9.25
C ARG A 8 -5.92 -0.03 -7.80
N ILE A 9 -5.80 1.24 -7.42
CA ILE A 9 -6.15 1.71 -6.07
C ILE A 9 -7.54 2.33 -6.11
N SER A 10 -8.42 1.82 -5.26
CA SER A 10 -9.75 2.36 -5.06
C SER A 10 -9.80 3.14 -3.74
N VAL A 11 -10.42 4.31 -3.79
CA VAL A 11 -10.76 5.11 -2.61
C VAL A 11 -12.26 5.34 -2.66
N ASN A 12 -13.00 4.65 -1.82
CA ASN A 12 -14.45 4.79 -1.72
C ASN A 12 -14.81 5.13 -0.26
N PRO A 13 -15.46 6.27 0.03
CA PRO A 13 -15.86 6.64 1.39
C PRO A 13 -16.67 5.56 2.13
N ASP A 14 -17.43 4.76 1.38
CA ASP A 14 -18.28 3.69 1.90
C ASP A 14 -17.51 2.37 2.11
N ILE A 15 -16.24 2.28 1.70
CA ILE A 15 -15.39 1.08 1.81
C ILE A 15 -14.11 1.43 2.58
N CYS A 16 -13.76 0.63 3.59
CA CYS A 16 -12.57 0.87 4.42
C CYS A 16 -12.48 2.31 5.00
N HIS A 17 -13.63 2.95 5.26
CA HIS A 17 -13.72 4.33 5.75
C HIS A 17 -13.03 5.36 4.86
N GLY A 18 -13.02 5.16 3.53
CA GLY A 18 -12.33 6.05 2.59
C GLY A 18 -10.81 5.88 2.57
N LYS A 19 -10.28 4.80 3.18
CA LYS A 19 -8.85 4.50 3.08
C LYS A 19 -8.53 3.81 1.75
N PRO A 20 -7.36 4.09 1.12
CA PRO A 20 -6.95 3.44 -0.12
C PRO A 20 -6.85 1.93 0.02
N CYS A 21 -7.50 1.20 -0.88
CA CYS A 21 -7.46 -0.25 -0.97
C CYS A 21 -7.20 -0.73 -2.40
N ILE A 22 -6.75 -1.97 -2.55
CA ILE A 22 -6.61 -2.60 -3.86
C ILE A 22 -8.00 -2.86 -4.45
N GLN A 23 -8.21 -2.42 -5.69
CA GLN A 23 -9.49 -2.49 -6.38
C GLN A 23 -10.02 -3.92 -6.44
N GLY A 24 -11.31 -4.10 -6.14
CA GLY A 24 -11.94 -5.42 -6.09
C GLY A 24 -11.64 -6.20 -4.80
N THR A 25 -10.89 -5.61 -3.87
CA THR A 25 -10.60 -6.21 -2.56
C THR A 25 -10.98 -5.27 -1.42
N ARG A 26 -10.91 -5.77 -0.18
CA ARG A 26 -10.95 -4.96 1.05
C ARG A 26 -9.57 -4.89 1.72
N ILE A 27 -8.51 -5.12 0.95
CA ILE A 27 -7.14 -5.10 1.45
C ILE A 27 -6.61 -3.68 1.28
N MET A 28 -6.35 -3.03 2.40
CA MET A 28 -5.85 -1.66 2.42
C MET A 28 -4.40 -1.60 1.98
N VAL A 29 -4.02 -0.51 1.33
CA VAL A 29 -2.63 -0.26 0.93
C VAL A 29 -1.69 -0.30 2.14
N THR A 30 -2.15 0.19 3.30
CA THR A 30 -1.35 0.16 4.54
C THR A 30 -1.03 -1.26 5.00
N VAL A 31 -1.95 -2.22 4.86
CA VAL A 31 -1.70 -3.62 5.26
C VAL A 31 -0.53 -4.20 4.47
N ILE A 32 -0.47 -3.91 3.17
CA ILE A 32 0.64 -4.34 2.32
C ILE A 32 1.96 -3.68 2.76
N LEU A 33 1.93 -2.38 3.05
CA LEU A 33 3.10 -1.63 3.49
C LEU A 33 3.59 -2.05 4.89
N ASP A 34 2.67 -2.38 5.80
CA ASP A 34 2.97 -2.86 7.15
C ASP A 34 3.68 -4.23 7.08
N ASN A 35 3.17 -5.17 6.27
CA ASN A 35 3.82 -6.45 6.04
C ASN A 35 5.22 -6.30 5.40
N LEU A 36 5.37 -5.39 4.44
CA LEU A 36 6.69 -5.06 3.88
C LEU A 36 7.65 -4.49 4.94
N ALA A 37 7.14 -3.65 5.86
CA ALA A 37 7.92 -3.11 6.97
C ALA A 37 8.32 -4.18 8.00
N GLU A 38 7.50 -5.21 8.18
CA GLU A 38 7.81 -6.40 8.98
C GLU A 38 8.80 -7.36 8.30
N GLY A 39 9.14 -7.11 7.03
CA GLY A 39 10.16 -7.83 6.28
C GLY A 39 9.63 -8.98 5.42
N LEU A 40 8.31 -9.09 5.23
CA LEU A 40 7.74 -10.07 4.31
C LEU A 40 8.09 -9.72 2.86
N SER A 41 8.37 -10.75 2.07
CA SER A 41 8.52 -10.63 0.62
C SER A 41 7.17 -10.44 -0.08
N PRO A 42 7.13 -9.84 -1.29
CA PRO A 42 5.91 -9.75 -2.08
C PRO A 42 5.21 -11.10 -2.30
N GLU A 43 5.98 -12.18 -2.45
CA GLU A 43 5.47 -13.54 -2.63
C GLU A 43 4.77 -14.06 -1.37
N GLU A 44 5.32 -13.79 -0.19
CA GLU A 44 4.70 -14.15 1.10
C GLU A 44 3.41 -13.36 1.32
N ILE A 45 3.41 -12.06 1.01
CA ILE A 45 2.21 -11.21 1.11
C ILE A 45 1.10 -11.75 0.19
N VAL A 46 1.42 -12.08 -1.05
CA VAL A 46 0.41 -12.65 -1.98
C VAL A 46 -0.08 -14.03 -1.52
N ALA A 47 0.78 -14.83 -0.90
CA ALA A 47 0.37 -16.11 -0.33
C ALA A 47 -0.58 -15.96 0.87
N GLU A 48 -0.36 -14.96 1.73
CA GLU A 48 -1.25 -14.64 2.86
C GLU A 48 -2.58 -14.02 2.42
N TYR A 49 -2.56 -13.28 1.31
CA TYR A 49 -3.72 -12.61 0.75
C TYR A 49 -3.99 -13.08 -0.69
N PRO A 50 -4.65 -14.25 -0.88
CA PRO A 50 -4.88 -14.85 -2.19
C PRO A 50 -5.53 -13.96 -3.27
N PRO A 51 -6.35 -12.94 -2.93
CA PRO A 51 -6.87 -12.01 -3.93
C PRO A 51 -5.84 -11.04 -4.52
N LEU A 52 -4.67 -10.89 -3.89
CA LEU A 52 -3.61 -10.02 -4.38
C LEU A 52 -2.77 -10.72 -5.46
N VAL A 53 -2.17 -9.90 -6.31
CA VAL A 53 -1.06 -10.31 -7.18
C VAL A 53 0.18 -9.48 -6.87
N ILE A 54 1.35 -9.91 -7.34
CA ILE A 54 2.63 -9.23 -7.08
C ILE A 54 2.58 -7.77 -7.55
N GLU A 55 1.87 -7.48 -8.63
CA GLU A 55 1.67 -6.12 -9.12
C GLU A 55 0.95 -5.23 -8.11
N ASP A 56 0.04 -5.76 -7.29
CA ASP A 56 -0.65 -4.97 -6.26
C ASP A 56 0.31 -4.49 -5.17
N VAL A 57 1.33 -5.30 -4.85
CA VAL A 57 2.40 -4.91 -3.92
C VAL A 57 3.21 -3.75 -4.50
N GLN A 58 3.56 -3.81 -5.79
CA GLN A 58 4.26 -2.72 -6.47
C GLN A 58 3.42 -1.44 -6.52
N VAL A 59 2.11 -1.56 -6.72
CA VAL A 59 1.17 -0.44 -6.72
C VAL A 59 1.08 0.21 -5.33
N ALA A 60 1.03 -0.58 -4.26
CA ALA A 60 1.06 -0.08 -2.89
C ALA A 60 2.33 0.75 -2.61
N ILE A 61 3.50 0.26 -3.02
CA ILE A 61 4.78 0.98 -2.88
C ILE A 61 4.78 2.26 -3.72
N ALA A 62 4.30 2.20 -4.96
CA ALA A 62 4.23 3.36 -5.83
C ALA A 62 3.32 4.46 -5.27
N TYR A 63 2.20 4.08 -4.65
CA TYR A 63 1.30 5.00 -3.97
C TYR A 63 1.96 5.65 -2.75
N ALA A 64 2.65 4.86 -1.91
CA ALA A 64 3.42 5.39 -0.79
C ALA A 64 4.50 6.38 -1.25
N ALA A 65 5.18 6.09 -2.36
CA ALA A 65 6.19 6.98 -2.93
C ALA A 65 5.60 8.29 -3.49
N VAL A 66 4.35 8.30 -3.93
CA VAL A 66 3.64 9.53 -4.32
C VAL A 66 3.30 10.35 -3.08
N LEU A 67 2.71 9.73 -2.05
CA LEU A 67 2.39 10.43 -0.80
C LEU A 67 3.63 11.03 -0.13
N ALA A 68 4.73 10.27 -0.07
CA ALA A 68 6.00 10.74 0.49
C ALA A 68 6.65 11.88 -0.29
N ARG A 69 6.26 12.12 -1.55
CA ARG A 69 6.69 13.28 -2.35
C ARG A 69 5.83 14.51 -2.13
N GLU A 70 4.55 14.32 -1.78
CA GLU A 70 3.59 15.42 -1.61
C GLU A 70 3.48 15.92 -0.17
N GLU A 71 3.87 15.15 0.84
CA GLU A 71 3.88 15.59 2.25
C GLU A 71 5.23 16.13 2.75
N GLU A 72 5.13 17.19 3.54
CA GLU A 72 6.18 17.83 4.33
C GLU A 72 6.71 16.84 5.40
N LEU A 73 8.04 16.72 5.50
CA LEU A 73 8.71 15.78 6.41
C LEU A 73 8.23 15.95 7.87
N ILE A 74 7.39 15.02 8.35
CA ILE A 74 7.15 14.85 9.78
C ILE A 74 8.29 13.97 10.31
N PRO A 75 9.15 14.44 11.23
CA PRO A 75 10.19 13.62 11.82
C PRO A 75 9.51 12.46 12.56
N LEU A 76 9.65 11.24 12.03
CA LEU A 76 9.32 10.04 12.79
C LEU A 76 10.29 10.00 13.95
N GLY A 77 9.77 10.11 15.17
CA GLY A 77 10.56 9.96 16.39
C GLY A 77 11.43 8.72 16.28
N THR A 78 12.69 8.85 16.68
CA THR A 78 13.73 7.84 16.49
C THR A 78 13.24 6.45 16.90
N VAL A 79 13.27 5.50 15.97
CA VAL A 79 13.13 4.08 16.28
C VAL A 79 14.32 3.72 17.19
N PRO A 80 14.11 3.29 18.45
CA PRO A 80 15.21 2.86 19.30
C PRO A 80 15.88 1.63 18.68
N ALA A 81 17.22 1.65 18.67
CA ALA A 81 18.09 0.60 18.14
C ALA A 81 18.01 -0.71 18.94
#